data_AF-A0AAV7DX43-F1
#
_entry.id   AF-A0AAV7DX43-F1
#
_cell.length_a   1.000
_cell.length_b   1.000
_cell.length_c   1.000
_cell.angle_alpha   90.00
_cell.angle_beta   90.00
_cell.angle_gamma   90.00
#
_symmetry.space_group_name_H-M   'P 1'
#
loop_
_entity.id
_entity.type
_entity.pdbx_description
1 polymer ?
#
loop_
_entity_poly.entity_id
_entity_poly.type
_entity_poly.pdbx_seq_one_letter_code
_entity_poly.pdbx_strand_id
1 'polypeptide(L)'
;MSARRSTDNCLEAARPDKSTMGSMAVIGPAANDTSKLGGGYTGGRLPETWHPESCTRIPMNDMHMRAYPSRDYPGRTYRFYTGDIIYGFGHGLSYSTFSYHFLSVPGRILGGADGRRGLHDFVLVDEIPSCEALKFYVTFSVANKGDMDGSHVAMLFPRVPWEFKGAPMKQLIGFTRVHTESHKAAAASILVDTCKHLSLVNDQGTRILPLGAH
;
A
#
# COMPACT_ATOMS: atom_id res chain seq x y z
N MET A 1 -57.02 -12.53 -19.43
CA MET A 1 -56.20 -12.71 -18.20
C MET A 1 -54.95 -13.49 -18.56
N SER A 2 -53.79 -12.83 -18.52
CA SER A 2 -52.48 -13.37 -18.10
C SER A 2 -51.40 -12.47 -18.72
N ALA A 3 -50.95 -11.51 -17.93
CA ALA A 3 -49.91 -10.56 -18.29
C ALA A 3 -48.53 -11.22 -18.11
N ARG A 4 -47.68 -11.06 -19.12
CA ARG A 4 -46.25 -11.40 -19.10
C ARG A 4 -45.58 -10.63 -17.96
N ARG A 5 -44.84 -11.32 -17.09
CA ARG A 5 -43.96 -10.68 -16.09
C ARG A 5 -42.72 -10.15 -16.81
N SER A 6 -42.66 -8.82 -16.94
CA SER A 6 -41.47 -8.05 -17.26
C SER A 6 -40.40 -8.33 -16.20
N THR A 7 -39.24 -8.79 -16.65
CA THR A 7 -38.00 -8.80 -15.88
C THR A 7 -37.40 -7.41 -15.94
N ASP A 8 -37.95 -6.47 -15.18
CA ASP A 8 -37.35 -5.14 -14.99
C ASP A 8 -37.60 -4.70 -13.55
N ASN A 9 -36.56 -4.78 -12.72
CA ASN A 9 -36.33 -3.90 -11.56
C ASN A 9 -35.11 -4.38 -10.77
N CYS A 10 -33.93 -4.06 -11.29
CA CYS A 10 -32.89 -3.50 -10.45
C CYS A 10 -32.49 -2.22 -11.17
N LEU A 11 -33.01 -1.11 -10.65
CA LEU A 11 -32.63 0.24 -11.04
C LEU A 11 -31.13 0.29 -11.32
N GLU A 12 -30.86 0.69 -12.55
CA GLU A 12 -29.61 1.10 -13.13
C GLU A 12 -28.78 1.91 -12.12
N ALA A 13 -27.94 1.22 -11.34
CA ALA A 13 -26.87 1.85 -10.60
C ALA A 13 -25.87 2.30 -11.67
N ALA A 14 -26.04 3.54 -12.12
CA ALA A 14 -25.13 4.23 -13.01
C ALA A 14 -23.70 3.94 -12.55
N ARG A 15 -22.91 3.31 -13.42
CA ARG A 15 -21.46 3.25 -13.25
C ARG A 15 -21.01 4.71 -13.13
N PRO A 16 -20.41 5.15 -12.02
CA PRO A 16 -19.96 6.52 -11.92
C PRO A 16 -18.95 6.75 -13.04
N ASP A 17 -19.27 7.72 -13.90
CA ASP A 17 -18.36 8.19 -14.92
C ASP A 17 -17.08 8.66 -14.21
N LYS A 18 -15.96 8.02 -14.55
CA LYS A 18 -14.65 8.34 -13.98
C LYS A 18 -14.16 9.73 -14.40
N SER A 19 -14.94 10.47 -15.19
CA SER A 19 -14.64 11.83 -15.67
C SER A 19 -15.01 12.95 -14.68
N THR A 20 -15.86 12.70 -13.68
CA THR A 20 -16.33 13.75 -12.75
C THR A 20 -15.59 13.68 -11.41
N MET A 21 -14.45 14.37 -11.33
CA MET A 21 -13.65 14.51 -10.10
C MET A 21 -14.26 15.54 -9.14
N GLY A 22 -14.79 15.07 -8.01
CA GLY A 22 -15.04 15.90 -6.83
C GLY A 22 -14.00 15.59 -5.75
N SER A 23 -13.02 16.48 -5.54
CA SER A 23 -12.13 16.44 -4.39
C SER A 23 -12.92 16.82 -3.14
N MET A 24 -13.21 15.86 -2.26
CA MET A 24 -13.80 16.13 -0.95
C MET A 24 -12.70 16.06 0.11
N ALA A 25 -11.99 17.17 0.29
CA ALA A 25 -11.16 17.37 1.46
C ALA A 25 -11.98 18.17 2.47
N VAL A 26 -12.28 17.59 3.64
CA VAL A 26 -12.79 18.37 4.78
C VAL A 26 -11.60 19.16 5.33
N ILE A 27 -11.40 20.35 4.79
CA ILE A 27 -10.35 21.29 5.18
C ILE A 27 -10.99 22.26 6.17
N GLY A 28 -10.55 22.24 7.43
CA GLY A 28 -10.97 23.25 8.40
C GLY A 28 -10.61 24.67 7.92
N PRO A 29 -11.37 25.71 8.30
CA PRO A 29 -11.27 27.05 7.70
C PRO A 29 -9.87 27.67 7.75
N ALA A 30 -9.03 27.31 8.73
CA ALA A 30 -7.65 27.80 8.86
C ALA A 30 -6.63 27.07 7.95
N ALA A 31 -6.92 25.84 7.51
CA ALA A 31 -6.03 25.08 6.65
C ALA A 31 -6.12 25.49 5.16
N ASN A 32 -7.08 26.35 4.82
CA ASN A 32 -7.24 26.95 3.49
C ASN A 32 -6.74 28.41 3.42
N ASP A 33 -6.16 28.94 4.51
CA ASP A 33 -5.62 30.30 4.50
C ASP A 33 -4.27 30.33 3.77
N THR A 34 -4.35 30.40 2.44
CA THR A 34 -3.20 30.48 1.53
C THR A 34 -2.30 31.67 1.82
N SER A 35 -2.82 32.70 2.52
CA SER A 35 -2.07 33.90 2.94
C SER A 35 -1.14 33.66 4.14
N LYS A 36 -1.44 32.67 5.00
CA LYS A 36 -0.65 32.34 6.20
C LYS A 36 0.15 31.05 6.10
N LEU A 37 -0.18 30.17 5.15
CA LEU A 37 0.45 28.85 5.00
C LEU A 37 1.51 28.76 3.89
N GLY A 38 1.83 29.87 3.21
CA GLY A 38 2.82 29.87 2.12
C GLY A 38 2.46 28.91 0.98
N GLY A 39 1.19 28.90 0.56
CA GLY A 39 0.75 28.09 -0.59
C GLY A 39 1.01 26.59 -0.43
N GLY A 40 0.78 26.03 0.77
CA GLY A 40 1.13 24.66 1.13
C GLY A 40 0.66 23.60 0.13
N TYR A 41 1.61 23.10 -0.66
CA TYR A 41 1.41 22.07 -1.68
C TYR A 41 0.60 20.88 -1.14
N THR A 42 -0.54 20.62 -1.78
CA THR A 42 -1.34 19.43 -1.51
C THR A 42 -0.53 18.20 -1.89
N GLY A 43 -0.19 17.41 -0.88
CA GLY A 43 0.62 16.20 -1.00
C GLY A 43 0.20 15.12 -0.01
N GLY A 44 -1.00 15.25 0.55
CA GLY A 44 -1.59 14.28 1.46
C GLY A 44 -1.91 12.98 0.72
N ARG A 45 -1.86 11.87 1.45
CA ARG A 45 -2.28 10.55 0.97
C ARG A 45 -3.25 9.93 1.94
N LEU A 46 -4.19 9.15 1.42
CA LEU A 46 -5.20 8.48 2.24
C LEU A 46 -4.54 7.46 3.17
N PRO A 47 -4.76 7.55 4.49
CA PRO A 47 -4.30 6.54 5.45
C PRO A 47 -5.21 5.32 5.50
N GLU A 48 -6.34 5.34 4.78
CA GLU A 48 -7.35 4.28 4.75
C GLU A 48 -7.79 3.98 3.31
N THR A 49 -8.50 2.87 3.12
CA THR A 49 -9.10 2.50 1.83
C THR A 49 -10.58 2.84 1.85
N TRP A 50 -11.04 3.55 0.81
CA TRP A 50 -12.44 3.86 0.61
C TRP A 50 -13.09 2.73 -0.15
N HIS A 51 -14.02 2.06 0.53
CA HIS A 51 -14.74 0.91 0.03
C HIS A 51 -16.12 1.33 -0.51
N PRO A 52 -16.66 0.62 -1.52
CA PRO A 52 -18.05 0.78 -1.93
C PRO A 52 -19.00 0.35 -0.80
N GLU A 53 -20.25 0.82 -0.89
CA GLU A 53 -21.33 0.50 0.06
C GLU A 53 -21.48 -1.00 0.30
N SER A 54 -21.22 -1.82 -0.73
CA SER A 54 -21.31 -3.28 -0.66
C SER A 54 -20.46 -3.91 0.46
N CYS A 55 -19.43 -3.22 0.95
CA CYS A 55 -18.62 -3.65 2.09
C CYS A 55 -19.39 -3.68 3.43
N THR A 56 -20.51 -2.96 3.54
CA THR A 56 -21.36 -2.94 4.75
C THR A 56 -22.09 -4.25 5.01
N ARG A 57 -22.17 -5.14 4.02
CA ARG A 57 -22.76 -6.48 4.16
C ARG A 57 -21.96 -7.37 5.14
N ILE A 58 -20.68 -7.05 5.32
CA ILE A 58 -19.77 -7.82 6.17
C ILE A 58 -19.91 -7.30 7.61
N PRO A 59 -20.28 -8.15 8.58
CA PRO A 59 -20.41 -7.75 9.98
C PRO A 59 -19.13 -7.08 10.50
N MET A 60 -19.24 -5.92 11.16
CA MET A 60 -18.07 -5.19 11.68
C MET A 60 -17.35 -5.94 12.83
N ASN A 61 -18.02 -6.92 13.45
CA ASN A 61 -17.46 -7.76 14.51
C ASN A 61 -16.65 -8.96 13.99
N ASP A 62 -16.66 -9.23 12.69
CA ASP A 62 -15.77 -10.23 12.10
C ASP A 62 -14.34 -9.66 12.05
N MET A 63 -13.48 -10.12 12.94
CA MET A 63 -12.10 -9.65 13.10
C MET A 63 -11.10 -10.36 12.17
N HIS A 64 -11.55 -11.26 11.28
CA HIS A 64 -10.64 -11.91 10.35
C HIS A 64 -10.05 -10.91 9.36
N MET A 65 -8.72 -10.79 9.30
CA MET A 65 -8.10 -9.86 8.35
C MET A 65 -8.04 -10.40 6.92
N ARG A 66 -7.86 -11.71 6.78
CA ARG A 66 -7.59 -12.39 5.50
C ARG A 66 -8.89 -12.71 4.75
N ALA A 67 -8.83 -12.70 3.43
CA ALA A 67 -9.96 -13.08 2.58
C ALA A 67 -10.26 -14.58 2.68
N TYR A 68 -11.55 -14.93 2.69
CA TYR A 68 -12.06 -16.30 2.64
C TYR A 68 -13.11 -16.40 1.52
N PRO A 69 -12.71 -16.77 0.29
CA PRO A 69 -13.64 -16.90 -0.84
C PRO A 69 -14.79 -17.88 -0.58
N SER A 70 -14.55 -18.90 0.24
CA SER A 70 -15.57 -19.89 0.61
C SER A 70 -16.74 -19.33 1.44
N ARG A 71 -16.57 -18.15 2.06
CA ARG A 71 -17.58 -17.48 2.89
C ARG A 71 -17.99 -16.12 2.34
N ASP A 72 -17.68 -15.84 1.07
CA ASP A 72 -17.88 -14.52 0.46
C ASP A 72 -17.24 -13.37 1.27
N TYR A 73 -16.08 -13.64 1.87
CA TYR A 73 -15.37 -12.68 2.70
C TYR A 73 -14.15 -12.10 1.97
N PRO A 74 -14.17 -10.83 1.55
CA PRO A 74 -13.10 -10.23 0.75
C PRO A 74 -11.86 -9.83 1.56
N GLY A 75 -11.82 -10.06 2.89
CA GLY A 75 -10.73 -9.59 3.75
C GLY A 75 -10.94 -8.15 4.21
N ARG A 76 -9.95 -7.60 4.92
CA ARG A 76 -9.99 -6.23 5.45
C ARG A 76 -8.70 -5.49 5.19
N THR A 77 -8.81 -4.16 5.15
CA THR A 77 -7.72 -3.19 4.94
C THR A 77 -7.03 -3.35 3.58
N TYR A 78 -6.21 -2.37 3.21
CA TYR A 78 -5.41 -2.43 1.97
C TYR A 78 -4.47 -3.65 1.90
N ARG A 79 -4.15 -4.26 3.04
CA ARG A 79 -3.22 -5.39 3.13
C ARG A 79 -3.82 -6.68 2.56
N PHE A 80 -5.12 -6.91 2.76
CA PHE A 80 -5.76 -8.21 2.48
C PHE A 80 -7.08 -8.11 1.71
N TYR A 81 -7.63 -6.92 1.51
CA TYR A 81 -8.92 -6.73 0.86
C TYR A 81 -8.88 -6.99 -0.64
N THR A 82 -9.56 -8.03 -1.12
CA THR A 82 -9.58 -8.47 -2.52
C THR A 82 -10.79 -7.98 -3.31
N GLY A 83 -11.67 -7.19 -2.71
CA GLY A 83 -12.87 -6.65 -3.36
C GLY A 83 -12.63 -5.34 -4.11
N ASP A 84 -13.70 -4.75 -4.61
CA ASP A 84 -13.65 -3.46 -5.31
C ASP A 84 -13.33 -2.31 -4.36
N ILE A 85 -12.51 -1.36 -4.83
CA ILE A 85 -12.08 -0.16 -4.10
C ILE A 85 -12.45 1.09 -4.91
N ILE A 86 -12.85 2.17 -4.21
CA ILE A 86 -13.08 3.49 -4.83
C ILE A 86 -11.75 4.26 -4.81
N TYR A 87 -11.18 4.43 -3.62
CA TYR A 87 -9.85 5.01 -3.44
C TYR A 87 -9.00 4.12 -2.54
N GLY A 88 -7.87 3.67 -3.06
CA GLY A 88 -6.95 2.81 -2.32
C GLY A 88 -6.17 3.57 -1.24
N PHE A 89 -5.67 2.82 -0.26
CA PHE A 89 -4.64 3.32 0.66
C PHE A 89 -3.47 3.95 -0.11
N GLY A 90 -3.01 5.09 0.38
CA GLY A 90 -1.94 5.84 -0.26
C GLY A 90 -2.37 6.67 -1.47
N HIS A 91 -3.65 6.64 -1.88
CA HIS A 91 -4.13 7.51 -2.94
C HIS A 91 -4.03 8.98 -2.53
N GLY A 92 -3.61 9.84 -3.45
CA GLY A 92 -3.44 11.27 -3.20
C GLY A 92 -3.11 11.98 -4.50
N LEU A 93 -3.74 13.12 -4.71
CA LEU A 93 -3.46 13.99 -5.84
C LEU A 93 -2.40 15.01 -5.46
N SER A 94 -1.71 15.53 -6.47
CA SER A 94 -0.77 16.64 -6.30
C SER A 94 -0.86 17.55 -7.51
N TYR A 95 -0.47 18.82 -7.33
CA TYR A 95 -0.43 19.80 -8.41
C TYR A 95 0.74 19.59 -9.38
N SER A 96 1.66 18.67 -9.07
CA SER A 96 2.74 18.29 -9.96
C SER A 96 2.83 16.78 -10.18
N THR A 97 3.58 16.37 -11.20
CA THR A 97 3.81 14.97 -11.56
C THR A 97 5.16 14.51 -11.03
N PHE A 98 5.19 13.40 -10.29
CA PHE A 98 6.41 12.86 -9.71
C PHE A 98 6.78 11.51 -10.32
N SER A 99 8.08 11.26 -10.45
CA SER A 99 8.63 9.97 -10.87
C SER A 99 9.70 9.50 -9.89
N TYR A 100 9.90 8.19 -9.84
CA TYR A 100 10.76 7.54 -8.86
C TYR A 100 11.83 6.70 -9.55
N HIS A 101 13.05 6.75 -9.01
CA HIS A 101 14.14 5.88 -9.44
C HIS A 101 14.89 5.35 -8.22
N PHE A 102 15.07 4.04 -8.12
CA PHE A 102 15.94 3.46 -7.10
C PHE A 102 17.40 3.84 -7.40
N LEU A 103 18.09 4.37 -6.40
CA LEU A 103 19.51 4.71 -6.46
C LEU A 103 20.37 3.62 -5.84
N SER A 104 19.92 3.04 -4.72
CA SER A 104 20.61 1.96 -4.05
C SER A 104 19.62 1.03 -3.35
N VAL A 105 19.71 -0.26 -3.69
CA VAL A 105 18.98 -1.37 -3.07
C VAL A 105 19.93 -2.56 -3.02
N PRO A 106 20.15 -3.20 -1.86
CA PRO A 106 20.96 -4.40 -1.79
C PRO A 106 20.35 -5.53 -2.65
N GLY A 107 21.13 -6.07 -3.59
CA GLY A 107 20.67 -7.18 -4.42
C GLY A 107 20.57 -8.52 -3.68
N ARG A 108 21.28 -8.66 -2.55
CA ARG A 108 21.25 -9.83 -1.67
C ARG A 108 21.39 -9.35 -0.24
N ILE A 109 20.43 -9.73 0.62
CA ILE A 109 20.40 -9.35 2.04
C ILE A 109 20.94 -10.50 2.90
N LEU A 110 20.42 -11.70 2.66
CA LEU A 110 20.93 -12.93 3.26
C LEU A 110 21.86 -13.61 2.25
N GLY A 111 23.10 -13.86 2.68
CA GLY A 111 23.98 -14.80 2.00
C GLY A 111 23.38 -16.19 2.16
N GLY A 112 22.81 -16.73 1.08
CA GLY A 112 22.26 -18.08 1.09
C GLY A 112 23.28 -19.06 1.65
N ALA A 113 22.89 -19.84 2.65
CA ALA A 113 23.63 -21.00 3.07
C ALA A 113 23.92 -21.85 1.82
N ASP A 114 25.20 -22.02 1.52
CA ASP A 114 25.64 -22.93 0.49
C ASP A 114 25.07 -24.33 0.78
N GLY A 115 24.42 -24.91 -0.23
CA GLY A 115 24.29 -26.37 -0.32
C GLY A 115 23.32 -27.11 0.59
N ARG A 116 22.36 -26.47 1.29
CA ARG A 116 21.23 -27.21 1.88
C ARG A 116 19.91 -26.70 1.34
N ARG A 117 19.46 -27.33 0.24
CA ARG A 117 18.04 -27.40 -0.14
C ARG A 117 17.28 -28.12 0.98
N GLY A 118 17.10 -27.43 2.11
CA GLY A 118 16.12 -27.79 3.09
C GLY A 118 14.74 -27.64 2.46
N LEU A 119 13.82 -28.50 2.86
CA LEU A 119 12.44 -28.62 2.36
C LEU A 119 11.57 -27.35 2.53
N HIS A 120 12.13 -26.23 3.02
CA HIS A 120 11.37 -25.07 3.46
C HIS A 120 11.90 -23.77 2.83
N ASP A 121 11.02 -23.06 2.14
CA ASP A 121 11.28 -21.79 1.45
C ASP A 121 11.33 -20.58 2.41
N PHE A 122 11.58 -20.79 3.70
CA PHE A 122 11.60 -19.73 4.72
C PHE A 122 12.56 -20.07 5.87
N VAL A 123 12.97 -19.04 6.62
CA VAL A 123 13.75 -19.13 7.85
C VAL A 123 12.92 -18.58 9.01
N LEU A 124 13.03 -19.17 10.20
CA LEU A 124 12.39 -18.62 11.40
C LEU A 124 13.13 -17.35 11.82
N VAL A 125 12.40 -16.26 12.07
CA VAL A 125 13.03 -14.98 12.43
C VAL A 125 13.83 -15.11 13.74
N ASP A 126 13.37 -15.96 14.66
CA ASP A 126 14.05 -16.21 15.93
C ASP A 126 15.37 -16.98 15.79
N GLU A 127 15.60 -17.66 14.65
CA GLU A 127 16.86 -18.35 14.34
C GLU A 127 17.91 -17.42 13.73
N ILE A 128 17.55 -16.18 13.39
CA ILE A 128 18.47 -15.21 12.79
C ILE A 128 19.39 -14.63 13.89
N PRO A 129 20.71 -14.81 13.82
CA PRO A 129 21.63 -14.42 14.90
C PRO A 129 21.64 -12.92 15.20
N SER A 130 21.47 -12.08 14.18
CA SER A 130 21.42 -10.62 14.35
C SER A 130 20.55 -9.96 13.29
N CYS A 131 19.36 -9.52 13.69
CA CYS A 131 18.50 -8.69 12.86
C CYS A 131 19.05 -7.28 12.64
N GLU A 132 19.89 -6.78 13.57
CA GLU A 132 20.52 -5.46 13.45
C GLU A 132 21.47 -5.42 12.25
N ALA A 133 22.24 -6.48 12.04
CA ALA A 133 23.16 -6.60 10.91
C ALA A 133 22.46 -6.72 9.55
N LEU A 134 21.15 -7.03 9.54
CA LEU A 134 20.33 -7.16 8.33
C LEU A 134 19.52 -5.90 8.02
N LYS A 135 19.77 -4.80 8.73
CA LYS A 135 19.18 -3.50 8.41
C LYS A 135 19.94 -2.86 7.26
N PHE A 136 19.21 -2.27 6.33
CA PHE A 136 19.80 -1.56 5.19
C PHE A 136 18.94 -0.37 4.78
N TYR A 137 19.55 0.58 4.09
CA TYR A 137 18.81 1.70 3.53
C TYR A 137 18.42 1.39 2.08
N VAL A 138 17.15 1.66 1.76
CA VAL A 138 16.68 1.79 0.38
C VAL A 138 16.72 3.27 0.03
N THR A 139 17.59 3.62 -0.92
CA THR A 139 17.74 5.01 -1.39
C THR A 139 17.13 5.15 -2.77
N PHE A 140 16.34 6.20 -2.97
CA PHE A 140 15.65 6.49 -4.23
C PHE A 140 15.62 7.99 -4.47
N SER A 141 15.52 8.39 -5.74
CA SER A 141 15.22 9.76 -6.13
C SER A 141 13.74 9.94 -6.42
N VAL A 142 13.21 11.10 -6.03
CA VAL A 142 11.90 11.60 -6.41
C VAL A 142 12.14 12.80 -7.33
N ALA A 143 11.75 12.68 -8.59
CA ALA A 143 11.88 13.74 -9.59
C ALA A 143 10.52 14.38 -9.87
N ASN A 144 10.44 15.69 -9.70
CA ASN A 144 9.31 16.51 -10.09
C ASN A 144 9.41 16.83 -11.58
N LYS A 145 8.39 16.46 -12.34
CA LYS A 145 8.29 16.64 -13.80
C LYS A 145 7.28 17.71 -14.22
N GLY A 146 6.58 18.32 -13.27
CA GLY A 146 5.64 19.39 -13.57
C GLY A 146 6.24 20.77 -13.29
N ASP A 147 5.52 21.79 -13.71
CA ASP A 147 5.98 23.18 -13.72
C ASP A 147 5.89 23.87 -12.36
N MET A 148 5.27 23.23 -11.37
CA MET A 148 5.14 23.73 -10.01
C MET A 148 5.98 22.92 -9.04
N ASP A 149 6.55 23.62 -8.06
CA ASP A 149 7.13 23.00 -6.88
C ASP A 149 6.07 22.15 -6.18
N GLY A 150 6.52 21.14 -5.45
CA GLY A 150 5.58 20.26 -4.78
C GLY A 150 6.21 19.36 -3.73
N SER A 151 5.39 19.03 -2.74
CA SER A 151 5.73 18.08 -1.70
C SER A 151 4.98 16.78 -1.94
N HIS A 152 5.71 15.66 -1.87
CA HIS A 152 5.19 14.35 -2.20
C HIS A 152 5.53 13.33 -1.11
N VAL A 153 4.58 12.47 -0.75
CA VAL A 153 4.83 11.38 0.19
C VAL A 153 5.21 10.13 -0.59
N ALA A 154 6.43 9.64 -0.38
CA ALA A 154 6.90 8.37 -0.93
C ALA A 154 6.60 7.24 0.06
N MET A 155 5.98 6.15 -0.40
CA MET A 155 5.63 4.98 0.41
C MET A 155 6.34 3.74 -0.15
N LEU A 156 7.04 3.01 0.71
CA LEU A 156 7.76 1.80 0.34
C LEU A 156 6.96 0.56 0.76
N PHE A 157 6.73 -0.33 -0.20
CA PHE A 157 6.07 -1.62 -0.02
C PHE A 157 6.99 -2.72 -0.52
N PRO A 158 7.30 -3.76 0.26
CA PRO A 158 8.07 -4.89 -0.21
C PRO A 158 7.19 -5.80 -1.05
N ARG A 159 7.80 -6.56 -1.97
CA ARG A 159 7.12 -7.66 -2.63
C ARG A 159 7.27 -8.90 -1.76
N VAL A 160 6.17 -9.63 -1.61
CA VAL A 160 6.16 -10.91 -0.91
C VAL A 160 6.00 -12.01 -1.95
N PRO A 161 6.78 -13.11 -1.88
CA PRO A 161 6.57 -14.27 -2.73
C PRO A 161 5.13 -14.78 -2.61
N TRP A 162 4.47 -14.97 -3.74
CA TRP A 162 3.04 -15.29 -3.84
C TRP A 162 2.69 -16.70 -3.33
N GLU A 163 3.71 -17.53 -3.10
CA GLU A 163 3.59 -18.93 -2.67
C GLU A 163 3.14 -19.06 -1.20
N PHE A 164 3.27 -18.00 -0.41
CA PHE A 164 2.84 -17.99 0.99
C PHE A 164 1.34 -17.71 1.11
N LYS A 165 0.57 -18.76 1.40
CA LYS A 165 -0.88 -18.67 1.57
C LYS A 165 -1.26 -17.59 2.61
N GLY A 166 -2.10 -16.65 2.18
CA GLY A 166 -2.59 -15.56 2.99
C GLY A 166 -1.57 -14.45 3.30
N ALA A 167 -0.44 -14.41 2.58
CA ALA A 167 0.43 -13.25 2.57
C ALA A 167 -0.35 -11.96 2.23
N PRO A 168 0.03 -10.81 2.83
CA PRO A 168 -0.57 -9.53 2.48
C PRO A 168 -0.22 -9.17 1.03
N MET A 169 -1.18 -8.61 0.30
CA MET A 169 -0.95 -8.11 -1.07
C MET A 169 0.01 -6.92 -1.08
N LYS A 170 -0.09 -6.07 -0.05
CA LYS A 170 0.75 -4.89 0.17
C LYS A 170 0.97 -4.71 1.67
N GLN A 171 2.17 -4.31 2.05
CA GLN A 171 2.50 -3.94 3.42
C GLN A 171 3.37 -2.70 3.42
N LEU A 172 2.90 -1.60 4.00
CA LEU A 172 3.72 -0.41 4.14
C LEU A 172 4.85 -0.70 5.15
N ILE A 173 6.10 -0.50 4.74
CA ILE A 173 7.27 -0.69 5.62
C ILE A 173 7.96 0.62 5.99
N GLY A 174 7.67 1.69 5.25
CA GLY A 174 8.14 3.03 5.56
C GLY A 174 7.58 4.05 4.58
N PHE A 175 7.57 5.30 5.01
CA PHE A 175 7.22 6.42 4.15
C PHE A 175 8.02 7.66 4.55
N THR A 176 8.18 8.58 3.61
CA THR A 176 8.85 9.87 3.85
C THR A 176 8.23 10.94 2.98
N ARG A 177 8.24 12.18 3.46
CA ARG A 177 7.77 13.35 2.71
C ARG A 177 8.97 14.04 2.09
N VAL A 178 8.95 14.22 0.78
CA VAL A 178 10.02 14.82 0.00
C VAL A 178 9.47 16.08 -0.67
N HIS A 179 10.15 17.21 -0.48
CA HIS A 179 9.87 18.42 -1.24
C HIS A 179 10.83 18.49 -2.43
N THR A 180 10.30 18.84 -3.59
CA THR A 180 11.06 18.96 -4.84
C THR A 180 10.55 20.15 -5.61
N GLU A 181 11.48 21.04 -5.98
CA GLU A 181 11.20 22.13 -6.89
C GLU A 181 10.85 21.61 -8.29
N SER A 182 10.17 22.46 -9.07
CA SER A 182 9.83 22.24 -10.46
C SER A 182 11.03 21.76 -11.28
N HIS A 183 10.83 20.68 -12.06
CA HIS A 183 11.85 20.05 -12.90
C HIS A 183 13.13 19.55 -12.17
N LYS A 184 13.11 19.48 -10.83
CA LYS A 184 14.24 18.99 -10.02
C LYS A 184 13.96 17.64 -9.38
N ALA A 185 15.02 17.01 -8.90
CA ALA A 185 14.96 15.76 -8.15
C ALA A 185 15.60 15.90 -6.77
N ALA A 186 15.03 15.19 -5.79
CA ALA A 186 15.60 15.05 -4.46
C ALA A 186 15.74 13.56 -4.11
N ALA A 187 16.83 13.23 -3.42
CA ALA A 187 17.04 11.88 -2.91
C ALA A 187 16.39 11.70 -1.54
N ALA A 188 15.88 10.50 -1.29
CA ALA A 188 15.34 10.09 -0.01
C ALA A 188 15.78 8.66 0.31
N SER A 189 15.82 8.33 1.59
CA SER A 189 16.19 7.00 2.06
C SER A 189 15.21 6.51 3.13
N ILE A 190 14.91 5.21 3.11
CA ILE A 190 14.09 4.54 4.11
C ILE A 190 14.91 3.38 4.68
N LEU A 191 15.03 3.33 6.01
CA LEU A 191 15.65 2.22 6.70
C LEU A 191 14.71 1.01 6.68
N VAL A 192 15.20 -0.11 6.15
CA VAL A 192 14.49 -1.39 6.09
C VAL A 192 15.09 -2.33 7.12
N ASP A 193 14.25 -2.81 8.03
CA ASP A 193 14.57 -3.90 8.94
C ASP A 193 14.06 -5.20 8.34
N THR A 194 14.96 -6.06 7.88
CA THR A 194 14.62 -7.33 7.22
C THR A 194 13.72 -8.21 8.08
N CYS A 195 14.07 -8.40 9.35
CA CYS A 195 13.34 -9.27 10.26
C CYS A 195 11.94 -8.75 10.58
N LYS A 196 11.73 -7.43 10.60
CA LYS A 196 10.42 -6.83 10.89
C LYS A 196 9.57 -6.58 9.64
N HIS A 197 10.18 -6.05 8.60
CA HIS A 197 9.50 -5.50 7.42
C HIS A 197 9.27 -6.54 6.33
N LEU A 198 10.16 -7.54 6.22
CA LEU A 198 10.07 -8.61 5.22
C LEU A 198 9.54 -9.93 5.80
N SER A 199 9.34 -10.02 7.12
CA SER A 199 8.73 -11.21 7.73
C SER A 199 7.22 -11.28 7.58
N LEU A 200 6.73 -12.52 7.58
CA LEU A 200 5.33 -12.89 7.61
C LEU A 200 5.02 -13.65 8.90
N VAL A 201 3.73 -13.76 9.23
CA VAL A 201 3.26 -14.61 10.31
C VAL A 201 2.52 -15.79 9.69
N ASN A 202 2.97 -17.00 10.03
CA ASN A 202 2.35 -18.26 9.59
C ASN A 202 1.08 -18.58 10.40
N ASP A 203 0.41 -19.68 10.06
CA ASP A 203 -0.85 -20.08 10.71
C ASP A 203 -0.67 -20.49 12.19
N GLN A 204 0.57 -20.76 12.62
CA GLN A 204 0.93 -21.07 14.01
C GLN A 204 1.24 -19.81 14.85
N GLY A 205 1.17 -18.62 14.24
CA GLY A 205 1.54 -17.37 14.91
C GLY A 205 3.03 -17.09 14.98
N THR A 206 3.86 -17.92 14.32
CA THR A 206 5.32 -17.76 14.30
C THR A 206 5.75 -16.82 13.18
N ARG A 207 6.75 -15.97 13.44
CA ARG A 207 7.35 -15.10 12.43
C ARG A 207 8.33 -15.88 11.57
N ILE A 208 8.08 -15.87 10.27
CA ILE A 208 8.92 -16.47 9.25
C ILE A 208 9.43 -15.38 8.31
N LEU A 209 10.64 -15.54 7.82
CA LEU A 209 11.20 -14.75 6.73
C LEU A 209 11.22 -15.61 5.48
N PRO A 210 10.34 -15.35 4.51
CA PRO A 210 10.39 -16.02 3.21
C PRO A 210 11.77 -15.87 2.56
N LEU A 211 12.23 -16.92 1.91
CA LEU A 211 13.38 -16.88 1.02
C LEU A 211 12.90 -16.59 -0.40
N GLY A 212 13.73 -15.89 -1.18
CA GLY A 212 13.46 -15.59 -2.58
C GLY A 212 13.53 -14.10 -2.90
N ALA A 213 12.86 -13.72 -3.99
CA ALA A 213 12.84 -12.34 -4.46
C ALA A 213 11.81 -11.51 -3.69
N HIS A 214 12.22 -10.31 -3.27
CA HIS A 214 11.45 -9.35 -2.48
C HIS A 214 11.44 -7.96 -3.10
#